data_AF-A0A2S3W0V6-F1
#
_entry.id   AF-A0A2S3W0V6-F1
#
_cell.length_a   1.000
_cell.length_b   1.000
_cell.length_c   1.000
_cell.angle_alpha   90.00
_cell.angle_beta   90.00
_cell.angle_gamma   90.00
#
_symmetry.space_group_name_H-M   'P 1'
#
loop_
_entity.id
_entity.type
_entity.pdbx_description
1 polymer ?
#
loop_
_entity_poly.entity_id
_entity_poly.type
_entity_poly.pdbx_seq_one_letter_code
_entity_poly.pdbx_strand_id
1 'polypeptide(L)'
;MAQFFVVVFAISAFIISYFLGTGFWASIGITIFIAIVCFVLLIRILARMGKDLPTDADAPSNGGERIEPPTSRRRGTVQQTFVEKVQNARVIIDYKDANKTETQRTVDVKNFDFYVNRDGTTIIVDLNTYCELRNAPRKFNYRRIIEASDAETGETIPNLGAWLWARRV
;
A
#
# COMPACT_ATOMS: atom_id res chain seq x y z
N MET A 1 23.31 -28.05 10.83
CA MET A 1 23.69 -27.12 9.73
C MET A 1 25.18 -26.84 9.67
N ALA A 2 25.88 -26.53 10.78
CA ALA A 2 27.32 -26.21 10.75
C ALA A 2 28.22 -27.30 10.14
N GLN A 3 27.98 -28.59 10.43
CA GLN A 3 28.76 -29.70 9.88
C GLN A 3 28.68 -29.84 8.35
N PHE A 4 27.54 -29.48 7.75
CA PHE A 4 27.36 -29.55 6.30
C PHE A 4 28.25 -28.53 5.57
N PHE A 5 28.32 -27.30 6.09
CA PHE A 5 29.19 -26.26 5.51
C PHE A 5 30.66 -26.63 5.59
N VAL A 6 31.11 -27.19 6.71
CA VAL A 6 32.49 -27.63 6.89
C VAL A 6 32.90 -28.68 5.84
N VAL A 7 32.00 -29.63 5.54
CA VAL A 7 32.25 -30.67 4.53
C VAL A 7 32.33 -30.07 3.12
N VAL A 8 31.44 -29.14 2.77
CA VAL A 8 31.44 -28.47 1.45
C VAL A 8 32.71 -27.61 1.25
N PHE A 9 33.15 -26.90 2.29
CA PHE A 9 34.40 -26.12 2.25
C PHE A 9 35.64 -27.02 2.14
N ALA A 10 35.67 -28.16 2.83
CA ALA A 10 36.77 -29.11 2.73
C ALA A 10 36.88 -29.75 1.33
N ILE A 11 35.75 -30.15 0.73
CA ILE A 11 35.72 -30.73 -0.63
C ILE A 11 36.14 -29.70 -1.69
N SER A 12 35.66 -28.46 -1.61
CA SER A 12 36.06 -27.40 -2.55
C SER A 12 37.54 -27.04 -2.44
N ALA A 13 38.09 -26.94 -1.22
CA ALA A 13 39.52 -26.72 -1.02
C ALA A 13 40.38 -27.88 -1.54
N PHE A 14 39.90 -29.12 -1.43
CA PHE A 14 40.59 -30.31 -1.97
C PHE A 14 40.62 -30.31 -3.51
N ILE A 15 39.50 -29.99 -4.15
CA ILE A 15 39.41 -29.87 -5.62
C ILE A 15 40.33 -28.75 -6.13
N ILE A 16 40.32 -27.58 -5.49
CA ILE A 16 41.17 -26.44 -5.87
C ILE A 16 42.66 -26.79 -5.73
N SER A 17 43.05 -27.48 -4.65
CA SER A 17 44.42 -27.94 -4.44
C SER A 17 44.86 -28.93 -5.52
N TYR A 18 43.99 -29.88 -5.89
CA TYR A 18 44.27 -30.87 -6.93
C TYR A 18 44.47 -30.23 -8.32
N PHE A 19 43.67 -29.23 -8.68
CA PHE A 19 43.75 -28.59 -10.00
C PHE A 19 44.86 -27.54 -10.13
N LEU A 20 45.22 -26.85 -9.05
CA LEU A 20 46.21 -25.77 -9.08
C LEU A 20 47.61 -26.18 -8.57
N GLY A 21 47.76 -27.42 -8.08
CA GLY A 21 49.02 -27.92 -7.53
C GLY A 21 49.47 -27.20 -6.25
N THR A 22 48.57 -26.46 -5.59
CA THR A 22 48.85 -25.67 -4.39
C THR A 22 48.63 -26.49 -3.12
N GLY A 23 49.41 -26.23 -2.07
CA GLY A 23 49.19 -26.87 -0.76
C GLY A 23 47.79 -26.61 -0.19
N PHE A 24 47.25 -27.57 0.55
CA PHE A 24 45.88 -27.54 1.12
C PHE A 24 45.55 -26.27 1.91
N TRP A 25 46.50 -25.70 2.64
CA TRP A 25 46.31 -24.44 3.36
C TRP A 25 46.16 -23.22 2.44
N ALA A 26 46.86 -23.22 1.30
CA ALA A 26 46.72 -22.16 0.30
C ALA A 26 45.37 -22.25 -0.41
N SER A 27 44.86 -23.46 -0.69
CA SER A 27 43.56 -23.62 -1.33
C SER A 27 42.40 -23.23 -0.41
N ILE A 28 42.49 -23.47 0.90
CA ILE A 28 41.51 -22.93 1.87
C ILE A 28 41.45 -21.40 1.81
N GLY A 29 42.61 -20.73 1.79
CA GLY A 29 42.69 -19.27 1.70
C GLY A 29 42.02 -18.73 0.43
N ILE A 30 42.26 -19.38 -0.71
CA ILE A 30 41.63 -19.02 -2.00
C ILE A 30 40.10 -19.21 -1.94
N THR A 31 39.62 -20.33 -1.40
CA THR A 31 38.17 -20.59 -1.28
C THR A 31 37.47 -19.54 -0.42
N ILE A 32 38.07 -19.17 0.72
CA ILE A 32 37.52 -18.13 1.60
C ILE A 32 37.51 -16.77 0.89
N PHE A 33 38.59 -16.42 0.20
CA PHE A 33 38.67 -15.17 -0.55
C PHE A 33 37.59 -15.08 -1.65
N ILE A 34 37.42 -16.14 -2.43
CA ILE A 34 36.37 -16.21 -3.47
C ILE A 34 34.98 -16.09 -2.83
N ALA A 35 34.73 -16.79 -1.72
CA ALA A 35 33.45 -16.71 -1.02
C ALA A 35 33.15 -15.28 -0.54
N ILE A 36 34.14 -14.57 0.00
CA ILE A 36 34.00 -13.17 0.42
C ILE A 36 33.71 -12.26 -0.77
N VAL A 37 34.44 -12.41 -1.88
CA VAL A 37 34.22 -11.61 -3.10
C VAL A 37 32.82 -11.85 -3.66
N CYS A 38 32.38 -13.10 -3.76
CA CYS A 38 31.03 -13.46 -4.19
C CYS A 38 29.96 -12.87 -3.25
N PHE A 39 30.18 -12.91 -1.93
CA PHE A 39 29.26 -12.35 -0.94
C PHE A 39 29.15 -10.82 -1.07
N VAL A 40 30.27 -10.11 -1.26
CA VAL A 40 30.27 -8.67 -1.48
C VAL A 40 29.57 -8.30 -2.80
N LEU A 41 29.79 -9.07 -3.87
CA LEU A 41 29.10 -8.88 -5.14
C LEU A 41 27.59 -9.13 -5.01
N LEU A 42 27.19 -10.18 -4.28
CA LEU A 42 25.78 -10.47 -3.99
C LEU A 42 25.13 -9.31 -3.25
N ILE A 43 25.77 -8.79 -2.19
CA ILE A 43 25.27 -7.62 -1.45
C ILE A 43 25.12 -6.41 -2.39
N ARG A 44 26.10 -6.15 -3.25
CA ARG A 44 26.03 -5.03 -4.20
C ARG A 44 24.91 -5.19 -5.22
N ILE A 45 24.67 -6.41 -5.73
CA ILE A 45 23.58 -6.70 -6.66
C ILE A 45 22.23 -6.49 -5.95
N LEU A 46 22.06 -7.05 -4.74
CA LEU A 46 20.84 -6.89 -3.96
C LEU A 46 20.59 -5.42 -3.59
N ALA A 47 21.62 -4.67 -3.22
CA ALA A 47 21.50 -3.24 -2.92
C ALA A 47 21.14 -2.41 -4.17
N ARG A 48 21.59 -2.82 -5.36
CA ARG A 48 21.21 -2.17 -6.62
C ARG A 48 19.77 -2.47 -7.00
N MET A 49 19.31 -3.72 -6.81
CA MET A 49 17.91 -4.09 -7.00
C MET A 49 16.96 -3.33 -6.05
N GLY A 50 17.43 -2.94 -4.86
CA GLY A 50 16.65 -2.13 -3.93
C GLY A 50 16.51 -0.65 -4.31
N LYS A 51 17.41 -0.10 -5.15
CA LYS A 51 17.39 1.32 -5.56
C LYS A 51 16.38 1.62 -6.66
N ASP A 52 16.00 0.61 -7.43
CA ASP A 52 14.96 0.72 -8.46
C ASP A 52 13.58 0.29 -7.93
N LEU A 53 13.44 0.14 -6.60
CA LEU A 53 12.12 0.01 -5.99
C LEU A 53 11.43 1.37 -6.12
N PRO A 54 10.35 1.47 -6.90
CA PRO A 54 9.62 2.71 -7.04
C PRO A 54 9.13 3.13 -5.67
N THR A 55 9.51 4.33 -5.28
CA THR A 55 9.15 4.90 -3.99
C THR A 55 7.77 5.55 -4.15
N ASP A 56 6.94 5.53 -3.11
CA ASP A 56 5.58 6.13 -3.14
C ASP A 56 5.56 7.63 -3.53
N ALA A 57 6.74 8.28 -3.62
CA ALA A 57 6.94 9.64 -4.09
C ALA A 57 6.55 9.87 -5.57
N ASP A 58 6.41 8.81 -6.37
CA ASP A 58 6.04 8.92 -7.80
C ASP A 58 4.51 8.90 -8.02
N ALA A 59 3.70 8.82 -6.97
CA ALA A 59 2.25 8.81 -7.09
C ALA A 59 1.69 10.18 -7.53
N PRO A 60 0.77 10.22 -8.53
CA PRO A 60 0.23 11.48 -9.01
C PRO A 60 -0.59 12.20 -7.94
N SER A 61 -0.35 13.50 -7.74
CA SER A 61 -1.06 14.33 -6.75
C SER A 61 -2.46 14.76 -7.19
N ASN A 62 -2.81 14.60 -8.47
CA ASN A 62 -3.97 15.27 -9.08
C ASN A 62 -5.19 14.34 -9.25
N GLY A 63 -5.19 13.20 -8.57
CA GLY A 63 -6.18 12.14 -8.76
C GLY A 63 -5.85 11.24 -9.95
N GLY A 64 -6.13 9.95 -9.79
CA GLY A 64 -5.98 8.94 -10.81
C GLY A 64 -7.25 8.73 -11.66
N GLU A 65 -7.10 8.05 -12.80
CA GLU A 65 -8.18 7.82 -13.79
C GLU A 65 -9.30 6.91 -13.25
N ARG A 66 -8.97 6.08 -12.25
CA ARG A 66 -9.91 5.12 -11.63
C ARG A 66 -10.18 5.48 -10.18
N ILE A 67 -11.44 5.38 -9.76
CA ILE A 67 -11.86 5.67 -8.38
C ILE A 67 -12.46 4.43 -7.74
N GLU A 68 -11.88 4.03 -6.61
CA GLU A 68 -12.30 2.84 -5.91
C GLU A 68 -13.63 3.05 -5.16
N PRO A 69 -14.60 2.13 -5.26
CA PRO A 69 -15.77 2.14 -4.40
C PRO A 69 -15.39 1.87 -2.93
N PRO A 70 -16.29 2.10 -1.96
CA PRO A 70 -16.05 1.73 -0.58
C PRO A 70 -15.68 0.24 -0.47
N THR A 71 -14.55 -0.07 0.14
CA THR A 71 -14.10 -1.46 0.32
C THR A 71 -13.72 -1.73 1.76
N SER A 72 -14.13 -2.88 2.27
CA SER A 72 -13.83 -3.33 3.64
C SER A 72 -12.37 -3.78 3.84
N ARG A 73 -11.52 -3.74 2.80
CA ARG A 73 -10.10 -4.12 2.88
C ARG A 73 -9.27 -3.10 3.67
N ARG A 74 -8.54 -3.54 4.70
CA ARG A 74 -7.61 -2.67 5.44
C ARG A 74 -6.39 -2.35 4.57
N ARG A 75 -6.15 -1.07 4.31
CA ARG A 75 -4.90 -0.55 3.77
C ARG A 75 -4.17 0.23 4.85
N GLY A 76 -2.86 0.05 4.96
CA GLY A 76 -2.03 0.93 5.78
C GLY A 76 -1.74 2.18 4.97
N THR A 77 -2.19 3.35 5.43
CA THR A 77 -1.91 4.61 4.74
C THR A 77 -0.53 5.08 5.18
N VAL A 78 0.50 4.74 4.40
CA VAL A 78 1.85 5.35 4.53
C VAL A 78 1.95 6.60 3.65
N GLN A 79 1.01 6.78 2.73
CA GLN A 79 1.01 7.82 1.70
C GLN A 79 0.37 9.13 2.20
N GLN A 80 0.81 10.25 1.62
CA GLN A 80 0.24 11.56 1.87
C GLN A 80 -1.21 11.63 1.39
N THR A 81 -2.11 12.07 2.26
CA THR A 81 -3.51 12.34 1.93
C THR A 81 -3.70 13.77 1.44
N PHE A 82 -4.54 13.92 0.43
CA PHE A 82 -5.02 15.17 -0.14
C PHE A 82 -6.49 15.36 0.21
N VAL A 83 -6.98 16.59 0.11
CA VAL A 83 -8.37 16.94 0.46
C VAL A 83 -9.03 17.60 -0.75
N GLU A 84 -10.14 17.03 -1.21
CA GLU A 84 -11.00 17.67 -2.21
C GLU A 84 -12.30 18.14 -1.60
N LYS A 85 -12.73 19.34 -1.99
CA LYS A 85 -14.03 19.90 -1.62
C LYS A 85 -15.10 19.42 -2.57
N VAL A 86 -16.32 19.29 -2.05
CA VAL A 86 -17.49 18.84 -2.82
C VAL A 86 -18.65 19.82 -2.60
N GLN A 87 -19.45 20.04 -3.63
CA GLN A 87 -20.70 20.80 -3.54
C GLN A 87 -21.91 19.90 -3.81
N ASN A 88 -23.03 20.21 -3.15
CA ASN A 88 -24.32 19.53 -3.30
C ASN A 88 -24.21 17.99 -3.20
N ALA A 89 -23.59 17.51 -2.12
CA ALA A 89 -23.37 16.09 -1.89
C ALA A 89 -24.08 15.61 -0.62
N ARG A 90 -25.42 15.65 -0.65
CA ARG A 90 -26.27 15.10 0.40
C ARG A 90 -26.59 13.65 0.09
N VAL A 91 -26.16 12.73 0.95
CA VAL A 91 -26.28 11.28 0.72
C VAL A 91 -26.78 10.57 1.97
N ILE A 92 -27.50 9.48 1.78
CA ILE A 92 -27.84 8.53 2.82
C ILE A 92 -26.81 7.41 2.76
N ILE A 93 -26.14 7.11 3.87
CA ILE A 93 -25.14 6.05 3.96
C ILE A 93 -25.55 4.99 4.97
N ASP A 94 -25.32 3.73 4.59
CA ASP A 94 -25.37 2.61 5.51
C ASP A 94 -23.97 2.38 6.06
N TYR A 95 -23.77 2.73 7.34
CA TYR A 95 -22.46 2.81 7.96
C TYR A 95 -22.29 1.76 9.05
N LYS A 96 -21.20 1.00 8.95
CA LYS A 96 -20.78 0.03 9.95
C LYS A 96 -19.83 0.68 10.96
N ASP A 97 -20.27 0.84 12.18
CA ASP A 97 -19.45 1.46 13.22
C ASP A 97 -18.29 0.56 13.72
N ALA A 98 -17.52 1.05 14.69
CA ALA A 98 -16.44 0.27 15.29
C ALA A 98 -16.93 -0.96 16.08
N ASN A 99 -18.17 -0.92 16.56
CA ASN A 99 -18.83 -2.00 17.30
C ASN A 99 -19.53 -3.00 16.36
N LYS A 100 -19.37 -2.83 15.04
CA LYS A 100 -20.00 -3.62 13.96
C LYS A 100 -21.52 -3.43 13.87
N THR A 101 -22.08 -2.42 14.52
CA THR A 101 -23.48 -2.04 14.39
C THR A 101 -23.66 -1.25 13.10
N GLU A 102 -24.64 -1.65 12.31
CA GLU A 102 -25.00 -0.98 11.07
C GLU A 102 -26.03 0.10 11.38
N THR A 103 -25.78 1.31 10.88
CA THR A 103 -26.65 2.44 11.09
C THR A 103 -26.77 3.24 9.81
N GLN A 104 -28.00 3.57 9.44
CA GLN A 104 -28.28 4.48 8.35
C GLN A 104 -28.14 5.93 8.84
N ARG A 105 -27.49 6.78 8.02
CA ARG A 105 -27.23 8.18 8.33
C ARG A 105 -27.42 9.05 7.10
N THR A 106 -28.20 10.12 7.21
CA THR A 106 -28.21 11.20 6.21
C THR A 106 -27.08 12.18 6.54
N VAL A 107 -26.19 12.39 5.57
CA VAL A 107 -25.01 13.23 5.72
C VAL A 107 -24.84 14.16 4.53
N ASP A 108 -24.36 15.37 4.82
CA ASP A 108 -24.00 16.36 3.81
C ASP A 108 -22.47 16.45 3.73
N VAL A 109 -21.89 15.91 2.65
CA VAL A 109 -20.45 15.78 2.45
C VAL A 109 -19.85 17.12 2.03
N LYS A 110 -18.89 17.62 2.82
CA LYS A 110 -18.23 18.92 2.56
C LYS A 110 -16.91 18.76 1.83
N ASN A 111 -16.15 17.74 2.22
CA ASN A 111 -14.91 17.37 1.57
C ASN A 111 -14.58 15.91 1.89
N PHE A 112 -13.65 15.34 1.14
CA PHE A 112 -13.14 14.00 1.39
C PHE A 112 -11.63 13.96 1.29
N ASP A 113 -11.05 13.10 2.12
CA ASP A 113 -9.61 12.84 2.14
C ASP A 113 -9.32 11.68 1.19
N PHE A 114 -8.34 11.80 0.32
CA PHE A 114 -7.97 10.75 -0.63
C PHE A 114 -6.47 10.65 -0.81
N TYR A 115 -6.01 9.52 -1.34
CA TYR A 115 -4.68 9.38 -1.90
C TYR A 115 -4.75 8.63 -3.23
N VAL A 116 -3.70 8.71 -4.01
CA VAL A 116 -3.60 7.99 -5.29
C VAL A 116 -2.62 6.84 -5.12
N ASN A 117 -3.09 5.62 -5.36
CA ASN A 117 -2.26 4.44 -5.35
C ASN A 117 -1.34 4.42 -6.58
N ARG A 118 -0.26 3.62 -6.52
CA ARG A 118 0.71 3.46 -7.62
C ARG A 118 0.07 3.13 -8.97
N ASP A 119 -1.03 2.37 -8.96
CA ASP A 119 -1.75 1.97 -10.17
C ASP A 119 -2.62 3.11 -10.76
N GLY A 120 -2.44 4.36 -10.32
CA GLY A 120 -3.26 5.49 -10.72
C GLY A 120 -4.71 5.36 -10.25
N THR A 121 -4.97 4.65 -9.15
CA THR A 121 -6.31 4.52 -8.57
C THR A 121 -6.44 5.48 -7.40
N THR A 122 -7.41 6.40 -7.48
CA THR A 122 -7.84 7.27 -6.41
C THR A 122 -8.59 6.47 -5.35
N ILE A 123 -8.14 6.58 -4.10
CA ILE A 123 -8.70 5.90 -2.95
C ILE A 123 -9.12 6.95 -1.93
N ILE A 124 -10.42 7.03 -1.69
CA ILE A 124 -10.98 7.88 -0.64
C ILE A 124 -10.82 7.18 0.70
N VAL A 125 -10.36 7.93 1.71
CA VAL A 125 -10.05 7.45 3.05
C VAL A 125 -11.17 7.79 4.02
N ASP A 126 -11.52 9.07 4.07
CA ASP A 126 -12.50 9.62 5.01
C ASP A 126 -13.39 10.64 4.32
N LEU A 127 -14.64 10.72 4.76
CA LEU A 127 -15.58 11.78 4.40
C LEU A 127 -15.71 12.74 5.58
N ASN A 128 -15.49 14.03 5.34
CA ASN A 128 -15.77 15.08 6.31
C ASN A 128 -17.14 15.67 5.98
N THR A 129 -18.10 15.40 6.86
CA THR A 129 -19.51 15.65 6.58
C THR A 129 -20.19 16.39 7.73
N TYR A 130 -21.38 16.93 7.45
CA TYR A 130 -22.35 17.30 8.47
C TYR A 130 -23.36 16.18 8.63
N CYS A 131 -23.52 15.66 9.85
CA CYS A 131 -24.43 14.55 10.14
C CYS A 131 -25.76 15.09 10.69
N GLU A 132 -26.85 14.92 9.94
CA GLU A 132 -28.15 15.48 10.30
C GLU A 132 -28.72 14.86 11.57
N LEU A 133 -28.57 13.54 11.73
CA LEU A 133 -29.04 12.84 12.92
C LEU A 133 -28.41 13.36 14.22
N ARG A 134 -27.15 13.82 14.16
CA ARG A 134 -26.41 14.33 15.31
C ARG A 134 -26.32 15.85 15.34
N ASN A 135 -26.85 16.51 14.32
CA ASN A 135 -26.81 17.96 14.12
C ASN A 135 -25.39 18.56 14.27
N ALA A 136 -24.37 17.83 13.82
CA ALA A 136 -22.97 18.19 14.05
C ALA A 136 -22.02 17.66 12.95
N PRO A 137 -20.87 18.33 12.72
CA PRO A 137 -19.81 17.83 11.85
C PRO A 137 -19.26 16.49 12.34
N ARG A 138 -19.08 15.53 11.45
CA ARG A 138 -18.46 14.23 11.73
C ARG A 138 -17.62 13.75 10.57
N LYS A 139 -16.61 12.97 10.92
CA LYS A 139 -15.79 12.23 9.97
C LYS A 139 -16.28 10.78 9.90
N PHE A 140 -16.53 10.30 8.69
CA PHE A 140 -16.91 8.90 8.43
C PHE A 140 -15.80 8.22 7.65
N ASN A 141 -15.38 7.05 8.12
CA ASN A 141 -14.36 6.30 7.40
C ASN A 141 -14.98 5.67 6.16
N TYR A 142 -14.41 6.00 4.99
CA TYR A 142 -15.00 5.64 3.70
C TYR A 142 -15.17 4.13 3.53
N ARG A 143 -14.18 3.36 4.00
CA ARG A 143 -14.18 1.88 3.97
C ARG A 143 -15.30 1.24 4.82
N ARG A 144 -15.88 1.97 5.77
CA ARG A 144 -16.96 1.48 6.64
C ARG A 144 -18.36 1.77 6.10
N ILE A 145 -18.44 2.41 4.95
CA ILE A 145 -19.68 2.62 4.21
C ILE A 145 -19.96 1.34 3.42
N ILE A 146 -21.14 0.76 3.65
CA ILE A 146 -21.58 -0.48 3.00
C ILE A 146 -22.27 -0.11 1.69
N GLU A 147 -23.26 0.76 1.78
CA GLU A 147 -24.06 1.25 0.68
C GLU A 147 -24.31 2.75 0.85
N ALA A 148 -24.65 3.40 -0.27
CA ALA A 148 -25.01 4.80 -0.29
C ALA A 148 -26.15 5.02 -1.29
N SER A 149 -27.00 5.99 -1.00
CA SER A 149 -28.03 6.50 -1.90
C SER A 149 -28.05 8.02 -1.88
N ASP A 150 -28.53 8.61 -2.97
CA ASP A 150 -28.74 10.04 -3.08
C ASP A 150 -29.91 10.44 -2.16
N ALA A 151 -29.71 11.45 -1.32
CA ALA A 151 -30.74 11.87 -0.36
C ALA A 151 -31.90 12.63 -1.01
N GLU A 152 -31.71 13.16 -2.23
CA GLU A 152 -32.73 13.90 -2.95
C GLU A 152 -33.58 12.97 -3.81
N THR A 153 -32.96 12.05 -4.54
CA THR A 153 -33.66 11.15 -5.47
C THR A 153 -34.02 9.80 -4.85
N GLY A 154 -33.31 9.38 -3.80
CA GLY A 154 -33.43 8.05 -3.21
C GLY A 154 -32.73 6.95 -4.02
N GLU A 155 -32.07 7.28 -5.13
CA GLU A 155 -31.39 6.29 -5.97
C GLU A 155 -30.13 5.75 -5.31
N THR A 156 -29.91 4.44 -5.39
CA THR A 156 -28.67 3.80 -4.93
C THR A 156 -27.49 4.29 -5.76
N ILE A 157 -26.40 4.64 -5.09
CA ILE A 157 -25.13 5.08 -5.69
C ILE A 157 -24.16 3.88 -5.71
N PRO A 158 -23.91 3.25 -6.88
CA PRO A 158 -23.10 2.02 -6.93
C PRO A 158 -21.63 2.24 -6.58
N ASN A 159 -21.10 3.43 -6.88
CA ASN A 159 -19.75 3.84 -6.50
C ASN A 159 -19.79 5.26 -5.95
N LEU A 160 -19.89 5.35 -4.61
CA LEU A 160 -19.94 6.62 -3.89
C LEU A 160 -18.73 7.51 -4.23
N GLY A 161 -17.57 6.92 -4.49
CA GLY A 161 -16.32 7.67 -4.68
C GLY A 161 -16.30 8.35 -6.03
N ALA A 162 -16.65 7.62 -7.08
CA ALA A 162 -16.84 8.20 -8.41
C ALA A 162 -17.92 9.29 -8.40
N TRP A 163 -19.02 9.05 -7.68
CA TRP A 163 -20.13 10.00 -7.55
C TRP A 163 -19.72 11.31 -6.85
N LEU A 164 -18.94 11.22 -5.77
CA LEU A 164 -18.39 12.38 -5.05
C LEU A 164 -17.35 13.13 -5.89
N TRP A 165 -16.48 12.39 -6.58
CA TRP A 165 -15.42 12.96 -7.40
C TRP A 165 -15.97 13.78 -8.58
N ALA A 166 -17.10 13.37 -9.14
CA ALA A 166 -17.80 14.12 -10.18
C ALA A 166 -18.35 15.48 -9.69
N ARG A 167 -18.45 15.69 -8.37
CA ARG A 167 -19.02 16.88 -7.72
C ARG A 167 -17.96 17.75 -7.01
N ARG A 168 -16.68 17.53 -7.31
CA ARG A 168 -15.58 18.35 -6.78
C ARG A 168 -15.60 19.78 -7.33
N VAL A 169 -14.98 20.71 -6.61
CA VAL A 169 -14.96 22.16 -6.92
C VAL A 169 -13.54 22.69 -6.99
#